data_AF-A0A9D3PUA8-F1
#
_entry.id   AF-A0A9D3PUA8-F1
#
_cell.length_a   1.000
_cell.length_b   1.000
_cell.length_c   1.000
_cell.angle_alpha   90.00
_cell.angle_beta   90.00
_cell.angle_gamma   90.00
#
_symmetry.space_group_name_H-M   'P 1'
#
loop_
_entity.id
_entity.type
_entity.pdbx_description
1 polymer ?
#
loop_
_entity_poly.entity_id
_entity_poly.type
_entity_poly.pdbx_seq_one_letter_code
_entity_poly.pdbx_strand_id
1 'polypeptide(L)'
;MDVGVGEEEVERAWSLLSWGASCVMVFGGVLPYVPQYQEIQRTSNTDGFSTRVCLVLLLANILRIFFWIGRQFELTLLLQSVVMILTMLAMLHLCCSVQNSNRVATKQHHITDLDLRYFWCWSGFEDYLLFCFAFTMMCAFITFLFLDSTLFVEMLGSLAVLFEAMLGLPQLLQNFQNQSTRGMSVKMVLLWLAGDVFKTTYFVVNESPAQFWVCGTAQILVDVAILLQVFYYGQESRAKLG
;
A
#
# COMPACT_ATOMS: atom_id res chain seq x y z
N MET A 1 -47.49 4.78 -15.12
CA MET A 1 -46.98 5.40 -13.88
C MET A 1 -46.02 4.47 -13.13
N ASP A 2 -45.98 3.16 -13.46
CA ASP A 2 -45.04 2.18 -12.89
C ASP A 2 -43.61 2.17 -13.49
N VAL A 3 -43.39 2.74 -14.68
CA VAL A 3 -42.04 2.72 -15.32
C VAL A 3 -41.03 3.57 -14.55
N GLY A 4 -41.46 4.71 -13.98
CA GLY A 4 -40.58 5.60 -13.22
C GLY A 4 -40.16 5.06 -11.85
N VAL A 5 -40.94 4.16 -11.24
CA VAL A 5 -40.60 3.58 -9.94
C VAL A 5 -39.45 2.57 -10.08
N GLY A 6 -39.45 1.77 -11.15
CA GLY A 6 -38.37 0.83 -11.43
C GLY A 6 -37.05 1.50 -11.81
N GLU A 7 -37.10 2.60 -12.56
CA GLU A 7 -35.90 3.39 -12.90
C GLU A 7 -35.29 4.07 -11.67
N GLU A 8 -36.11 4.66 -10.79
CA GLU A 8 -35.66 5.25 -9.53
C GLU A 8 -35.03 4.21 -8.58
N GLU A 9 -35.61 3.01 -8.48
CA GLU A 9 -35.04 1.93 -7.68
C GLU A 9 -33.69 1.46 -8.21
N VAL A 10 -33.55 1.36 -9.53
CA VAL A 10 -32.30 0.99 -10.21
C VAL A 10 -31.23 2.07 -10.00
N GLU A 11 -31.56 3.36 -10.16
CA GLU A 11 -30.62 4.45 -9.90
C GLU A 11 -30.19 4.53 -8.43
N ARG A 12 -31.12 4.28 -7.49
CA ARG A 12 -30.80 4.16 -6.06
C ARG A 12 -29.88 2.98 -5.78
N ALA A 13 -30.11 1.83 -6.42
CA ALA A 13 -29.24 0.67 -6.27
C ALA A 13 -27.83 0.95 -6.81
N TRP A 14 -27.70 1.59 -7.98
CA TRP A 14 -26.41 1.96 -8.56
C TRP A 14 -25.66 3.00 -7.74
N SER A 15 -26.36 4.00 -7.20
CA SER A 15 -25.74 5.01 -6.33
C SER A 15 -25.29 4.44 -4.98
N LEU A 16 -26.05 3.52 -4.39
CA LEU A 16 -25.63 2.79 -3.20
C LEU A 16 -24.43 1.88 -3.48
N LEU A 17 -24.41 1.21 -4.64
CA LEU A 17 -23.30 0.37 -5.06
C LEU A 17 -22.03 1.20 -5.29
N SER A 18 -22.14 2.35 -5.97
CA SER A 18 -20.99 3.23 -6.22
C SER A 18 -20.45 3.83 -4.93
N TRP A 19 -21.32 4.29 -4.04
CA TRP A 19 -20.92 4.78 -2.72
C TRP A 19 -20.23 3.69 -1.90
N GLY A 20 -20.80 2.48 -1.89
CA GLY A 20 -20.18 1.31 -1.25
C GLY A 20 -18.82 0.98 -1.84
N ALA A 21 -18.68 1.03 -3.16
CA ALA A 21 -17.41 0.80 -3.85
C ALA A 21 -16.36 1.87 -3.51
N SER A 22 -16.75 3.14 -3.43
CA SER A 22 -15.87 4.23 -2.98
C SER A 22 -15.41 4.02 -1.54
N CYS A 23 -16.29 3.59 -0.63
CA CYS A 23 -15.92 3.27 0.76
C CYS A 23 -14.93 2.11 0.82
N VAL A 24 -15.18 1.03 0.08
CA VAL A 24 -14.26 -0.11 -0.02
C VAL A 24 -12.92 0.33 -0.59
N MET A 25 -12.90 1.24 -1.56
CA MET A 25 -11.66 1.80 -2.10
C MET A 25 -10.83 2.56 -1.06
N VAL A 26 -11.47 3.42 -0.28
CA VAL A 26 -10.80 4.26 0.72
C VAL A 26 -10.24 3.41 1.86
N PHE A 27 -11.04 2.48 2.39
CA PHE A 27 -10.69 1.72 3.59
C PHE A 27 -10.08 0.36 3.30
N GLY A 28 -10.31 -0.21 2.12
CA GLY A 28 -9.91 -1.57 1.76
C GLY A 28 -8.42 -1.81 1.90
N GLY A 29 -7.61 -0.84 1.48
CA GLY A 29 -6.15 -0.90 1.66
C GLY A 29 -5.71 -0.86 3.14
N VAL A 30 -6.51 -0.28 4.03
CA VAL A 30 -6.21 -0.17 5.46
C VAL A 30 -6.62 -1.41 6.26
N LEU A 31 -7.64 -2.15 5.79
CA LEU A 31 -8.20 -3.31 6.49
C LEU A 31 -7.16 -4.34 6.96
N PRO A 32 -6.11 -4.69 6.19
CA PRO A 32 -5.10 -5.65 6.65
C PRO A 32 -4.25 -5.15 7.81
N TYR A 33 -4.09 -3.83 7.97
CA TYR A 33 -3.25 -3.25 9.03
C TYR A 33 -3.97 -3.15 10.37
N VAL A 34 -5.31 -3.19 10.39
CA VAL A 34 -6.10 -3.19 11.63
C VAL A 34 -5.81 -4.42 12.52
N PRO A 35 -5.93 -5.67 12.02
CA PRO A 35 -5.58 -6.84 12.83
C PRO A 35 -4.07 -6.87 13.16
N GLN A 36 -3.21 -6.40 12.25
CA GLN A 36 -1.77 -6.29 12.49
C GLN A 36 -1.46 -5.34 13.66
N TYR A 37 -2.14 -4.19 13.72
CA TYR A 37 -2.01 -3.24 14.82
C TYR A 37 -2.38 -3.88 16.16
N GLN A 38 -3.53 -4.58 16.19
CA GLN A 38 -4.02 -5.25 17.39
C GLN A 38 -3.07 -6.37 17.84
N GLU A 39 -2.51 -7.13 16.91
CA GLU A 39 -1.54 -8.19 17.19
C GLU A 39 -0.25 -7.63 17.81
N ILE A 40 0.33 -6.57 17.23
CA ILE A 40 1.53 -5.91 17.77
C ILE A 40 1.25 -5.34 19.16
N GLN A 41 0.11 -4.69 19.35
CA GLN A 41 -0.28 -4.13 20.65
C GLN A 41 -0.43 -5.21 21.72
N ARG A 42 -0.98 -6.38 21.36
CA ARG A 42 -1.21 -7.49 22.29
C ARG A 42 0.06 -8.28 22.60
N THR A 43 0.92 -8.49 21.60
CA THR A 43 2.12 -9.32 21.73
C THR A 43 3.34 -8.52 22.18
N SER A 44 3.29 -7.19 22.09
CA SER A 44 4.45 -6.30 22.25
C SER A 44 5.65 -6.73 21.40
N ASN A 45 5.39 -7.34 20.24
CA ASN A 45 6.41 -7.77 19.29
C ASN A 45 6.14 -7.14 17.92
N THR A 46 7.20 -6.57 17.31
CA THR A 46 7.14 -5.91 16.00
C THR A 46 7.76 -6.74 14.87
N ASP A 47 8.29 -7.94 15.14
CA ASP A 47 9.03 -8.75 14.16
C ASP A 47 8.20 -9.14 12.91
N GLY A 48 6.87 -9.24 13.07
CA GLY A 48 5.95 -9.53 11.96
C GLY A 48 5.67 -8.36 11.02
N PHE A 49 6.10 -7.14 11.37
CA PHE A 49 5.82 -5.94 10.57
C PHE A 49 7.11 -5.29 10.06
N SER A 50 7.18 -5.08 8.74
CA SER A 50 8.34 -4.43 8.11
C SER A 50 8.17 -2.91 8.08
N THR A 51 8.96 -2.20 8.88
CA THR A 51 9.02 -0.73 8.85
C THR A 51 9.43 -0.18 7.48
N ARG A 52 10.21 -0.95 6.69
CA ARG A 52 10.59 -0.57 5.31
C ARG A 52 9.40 -0.57 4.35
N VAL A 53 8.48 -1.52 4.50
CA VAL A 53 7.24 -1.52 3.72
C VAL A 53 6.39 -0.30 4.09
N CYS A 54 6.33 0.02 5.39
CA CYS A 54 5.70 1.23 5.89
C CYS A 54 6.30 2.51 5.27
N LEU A 55 7.63 2.59 5.12
CA LEU A 55 8.30 3.70 4.42
C LEU A 55 7.79 3.83 2.99
N VAL A 56 7.89 2.74 2.22
CA VAL A 56 7.56 2.75 0.79
C VAL A 56 6.12 3.19 0.58
N LEU A 57 5.19 2.70 1.40
CA LEU A 57 3.79 3.11 1.36
C LEU A 57 3.58 4.58 1.71
N LEU A 58 4.28 5.06 2.74
CA LEU A 58 4.17 6.45 3.15
C LEU A 58 4.70 7.38 2.05
N LEU A 59 5.84 7.07 1.44
CA LEU A 59 6.38 7.82 0.29
C LEU A 59 5.45 7.74 -0.92
N ALA A 60 4.93 6.56 -1.25
CA ALA A 60 3.99 6.36 -2.35
C ALA A 60 2.76 7.27 -2.24
N ASN A 61 2.17 7.34 -1.04
CA ASN A 61 0.96 8.12 -0.82
C ASN A 61 1.23 9.63 -0.73
N ILE A 62 2.40 10.06 -0.23
CA ILE A 62 2.82 11.47 -0.32
C ILE A 62 2.99 11.88 -1.78
N LEU A 63 3.70 11.07 -2.58
CA LEU A 63 3.87 11.32 -4.02
C LEU A 63 2.52 11.35 -4.74
N ARG A 64 1.57 10.49 -4.35
CA ARG A 64 0.21 10.47 -4.91
C ARG A 64 -0.56 11.77 -4.65
N ILE A 65 -0.40 12.38 -3.46
CA ILE A 65 -0.99 13.69 -3.16
C ILE A 65 -0.41 14.78 -4.09
N PHE A 66 0.92 14.79 -4.31
CA PHE A 66 1.53 15.73 -5.25
C PHE A 66 1.13 15.47 -6.70
N PHE A 67 0.97 14.21 -7.09
CA PHE A 67 0.42 13.84 -8.39
C PHE A 67 -1.00 14.39 -8.57
N TRP A 68 -1.84 14.34 -7.54
CA TRP A 68 -3.19 14.92 -7.57
C TRP A 68 -3.18 16.45 -7.76
N ILE A 69 -2.20 17.15 -7.17
CA ILE A 69 -2.02 18.60 -7.37
C ILE A 69 -1.71 18.92 -8.84
N GLY A 70 -0.85 18.12 -9.49
CA GLY A 70 -0.51 18.28 -10.90
C GLY A 70 -1.61 17.82 -11.87
N ARG A 71 -2.36 16.78 -11.50
CA ARG A 71 -3.47 16.24 -12.28
C ARG A 71 -4.59 15.77 -11.35
N GLN A 72 -5.67 16.54 -11.31
CA GLN A 72 -6.83 16.20 -10.49
C GLN A 72 -7.48 14.92 -11.01
N PHE A 73 -7.57 13.92 -10.13
CA PHE A 73 -8.31 12.68 -10.33
C PHE A 73 -9.32 12.50 -9.18
N GLU A 74 -10.13 11.45 -9.26
CA GLU A 74 -11.19 11.10 -8.29
C GLU A 74 -10.79 11.33 -6.82
N LEU A 75 -11.62 12.10 -6.10
CA LEU A 75 -11.37 12.46 -4.71
C LEU A 75 -11.33 11.24 -3.78
N THR A 76 -12.03 10.16 -4.14
CA THR A 76 -11.96 8.87 -3.45
C THR A 76 -10.52 8.35 -3.34
N LEU A 77 -9.71 8.53 -4.38
CA LEU A 77 -8.32 8.08 -4.41
C LEU A 77 -7.40 8.97 -3.57
N LEU A 78 -7.69 10.27 -3.53
CA LEU A 78 -7.00 11.19 -2.65
C LEU A 78 -7.28 10.83 -1.18
N LEU A 79 -8.55 10.59 -0.84
CA LEU A 79 -8.94 10.19 0.51
C LEU A 79 -8.32 8.85 0.90
N GLN A 80 -8.24 7.89 -0.03
CA GLN A 80 -7.51 6.63 0.15
C GLN A 80 -6.05 6.86 0.55
N SER A 81 -5.34 7.79 -0.10
CA SER A 81 -3.97 8.13 0.27
C SER A 81 -3.85 8.79 1.64
N VAL A 82 -4.75 9.71 1.98
CA VAL A 82 -4.76 10.34 3.31
C VAL A 82 -4.96 9.30 4.41
N VAL A 83 -5.97 8.43 4.25
CA VAL A 83 -6.28 7.36 5.20
C VAL A 83 -5.12 6.37 5.33
N MET A 84 -4.46 6.04 4.22
CA MET A 84 -3.27 5.19 4.23
C MET A 84 -2.09 5.84 4.96
N ILE A 85 -1.80 7.12 4.73
CA ILE A 85 -0.72 7.85 5.43
C ILE A 85 -0.97 7.85 6.94
N LEU A 86 -2.20 8.18 7.37
CA LEU A 86 -2.56 8.18 8.80
C LEU A 86 -2.37 6.79 9.43
N THR A 87 -2.78 5.74 8.72
CA THR A 87 -2.60 4.35 9.16
C THR A 87 -1.13 3.99 9.28
N MET A 88 -0.30 4.33 8.27
CA MET A 88 1.14 4.05 8.29
C MET A 88 1.83 4.79 9.42
N LEU A 89 1.48 6.05 9.68
CA LEU A 89 2.00 6.81 10.82
C LEU A 89 1.58 6.20 12.16
N ALA A 90 0.32 5.75 12.28
CA ALA A 90 -0.16 5.07 13.49
C ALA A 90 0.55 3.74 13.74
N MET A 91 0.76 2.93 12.69
CA MET A 91 1.54 1.68 12.75
C MET A 91 2.99 1.95 13.17
N LEU A 92 3.61 2.97 12.57
CA LEU A 92 4.99 3.34 12.87
C LEU A 92 5.14 3.84 14.31
N HIS A 93 4.22 4.68 14.78
CA HIS A 93 4.18 5.14 16.16
C HIS A 93 4.06 3.97 17.15
N LEU A 94 3.16 3.01 16.88
CA LEU A 94 3.04 1.80 17.70
C LEU A 94 4.34 1.00 17.72
N CYS A 95 4.96 0.79 16.55
CA CYS A 95 6.21 0.04 16.46
C CYS A 95 7.33 0.71 17.25
N CYS A 96 7.49 2.04 17.12
CA CYS A 96 8.47 2.79 17.88
C CYS A 96 8.19 2.72 19.39
N SER A 97 6.93 2.84 19.81
CA SER A 97 6.53 2.76 21.22
C SER A 97 6.90 1.40 21.83
N VAL A 98 6.60 0.31 21.13
CA VAL A 98 6.93 -1.06 21.55
C VAL A 98 8.44 -1.27 21.58
N GLN A 99 9.17 -0.86 20.53
CA GLN A 99 10.62 -0.99 20.45
C GLN A 99 11.35 -0.21 21.55
N ASN A 100 10.87 1.00 21.86
CA ASN A 100 11.42 1.81 22.95
C ASN A 100 11.13 1.20 24.33
N SER A 101 9.95 0.59 24.52
CA SER A 101 9.63 -0.13 25.75
C SER A 101 10.46 -1.41 25.94
N ASN A 102 10.85 -2.09 24.84
CA ASN A 102 11.58 -3.36 24.89
C ASN A 102 13.12 -3.19 24.86
N ARG A 103 13.67 -2.06 24.38
CA ARG A 103 15.12 -1.86 24.29
C ARG A 103 15.72 -1.41 25.63
N VAL A 104 16.50 -2.30 26.25
CA VAL A 104 17.46 -1.94 27.31
C VAL A 104 18.64 -1.19 26.69
N ALA A 105 18.55 0.14 26.63
CA ALA A 105 19.65 1.12 26.49
C ALA A 105 20.88 0.73 25.63
N THR A 106 20.71 0.02 24.51
CA THR A 106 21.80 -0.41 23.63
C THR A 106 21.68 0.32 22.28
N LYS A 107 22.52 1.36 22.14
CA LYS A 107 22.72 2.29 21.01
C LYS A 107 21.45 2.89 20.38
N GLN A 108 21.18 4.14 20.71
CA GLN A 108 20.19 4.98 20.03
C GLN A 108 20.71 5.34 18.63
N HIS A 109 19.88 5.18 17.60
CA HIS A 109 20.22 5.56 16.22
C HIS A 109 19.27 6.67 15.80
N HIS A 110 19.85 7.85 15.58
CA HIS A 110 19.13 9.05 15.22
C HIS A 110 19.33 9.37 13.74
N ILE A 111 18.47 10.23 13.19
CA ILE A 111 18.60 10.68 11.79
C ILE A 111 19.95 11.37 11.49
N THR A 112 20.62 11.89 12.52
CA THR A 112 21.94 12.54 12.43
C THR A 112 23.10 11.57 12.22
N ASP A 113 22.91 10.29 12.56
CA ASP A 113 23.87 9.25 12.19
C ASP A 113 23.67 8.97 10.70
N LEU A 114 24.40 9.69 9.84
CA LEU A 114 24.38 9.58 8.37
C LEU A 114 24.90 8.23 7.83
N ASP A 115 24.72 7.14 8.58
CA ASP A 115 25.03 5.79 8.17
C ASP A 115 23.83 5.18 7.43
N LEU A 116 23.95 5.12 6.10
CA LEU A 116 22.94 4.55 5.20
C LEU A 116 22.56 3.10 5.55
N ARG A 117 23.42 2.37 6.29
CA ARG A 117 23.13 0.99 6.71
C ARG A 117 21.94 0.90 7.68
N TYR A 118 21.71 1.95 8.48
CA TYR A 118 20.62 2.04 9.46
C TYR A 118 19.48 2.96 9.00
N PHE A 119 19.44 3.28 7.71
CA PHE A 119 18.37 4.08 7.12
C PHE A 119 17.00 3.44 7.42
N TRP A 120 16.10 4.24 8.00
CA TRP A 120 14.75 3.83 8.42
C TRP A 120 14.68 2.80 9.57
N CYS A 121 15.74 2.71 10.38
CA CYS A 121 15.78 1.94 11.62
C CYS A 121 15.96 2.84 12.86
N TRP A 122 15.36 4.03 12.85
CA TRP A 122 15.50 5.02 13.92
C TRP A 122 14.74 4.64 15.18
N SER A 123 15.25 5.11 16.32
CA SER A 123 14.66 4.83 17.63
C SER A 123 13.45 5.69 17.96
N GLY A 124 13.40 6.94 17.49
CA GLY A 124 12.33 7.89 17.82
C GLY A 124 11.33 8.05 16.69
N PHE A 125 10.03 8.09 17.03
CA PHE A 125 8.97 8.43 16.06
C PHE A 125 9.19 9.82 15.43
N GLU A 126 9.78 10.75 16.18
CA GLU A 126 10.11 12.11 15.74
C GLU A 126 11.08 12.13 14.55
N ASP A 127 12.11 11.26 14.55
CA ASP A 127 13.06 11.14 13.44
C ASP A 127 12.33 10.75 12.14
N TYR A 128 11.34 9.86 12.23
CA TYR A 128 10.51 9.48 11.09
C TYR A 128 9.64 10.64 10.60
N LEU A 129 8.98 11.37 11.50
CA LEU A 129 8.18 12.55 11.13
C LEU A 129 9.04 13.62 10.46
N LEU A 130 10.23 13.89 10.99
CA LEU A 130 11.15 14.87 10.42
C LEU A 130 11.57 14.49 9.00
N PHE A 131 11.89 13.22 8.76
CA PHE A 131 12.16 12.74 7.40
C PHE A 131 10.95 12.88 6.48
N CYS A 132 9.75 12.50 6.93
CA CYS A 132 8.53 12.62 6.13
C CYS A 132 8.25 14.08 5.76
N PHE A 133 8.44 14.99 6.72
CA PHE A 133 8.29 16.42 6.52
C PHE A 133 9.34 16.95 5.53
N ALA A 134 10.62 16.60 5.70
CA ALA A 134 11.69 17.00 4.78
C ALA A 134 11.45 16.47 3.36
N PHE A 135 11.05 15.20 3.21
CA PHE A 135 10.68 14.61 1.94
C PHE A 135 9.50 15.35 1.30
N THR A 136 8.46 15.66 2.08
CA THR A 136 7.29 16.42 1.60
C THR A 136 7.69 17.81 1.12
N MET A 137 8.52 18.54 1.87
CA MET A 137 9.02 19.87 1.47
C MET A 137 9.87 19.81 0.20
N MET A 138 10.73 18.80 0.08
CA MET A 138 11.52 18.57 -1.13
C MET A 138 10.61 18.26 -2.33
N CYS A 139 9.65 17.36 -2.18
CA CYS A 139 8.69 17.04 -3.22
C CYS A 139 7.84 18.25 -3.60
N ALA A 140 7.40 19.06 -2.63
CA ALA A 140 6.66 20.29 -2.88
C ALA A 140 7.48 21.30 -3.69
N PHE A 141 8.74 21.50 -3.33
CA PHE A 141 9.65 22.40 -4.04
C PHE A 141 9.88 21.93 -5.49
N ILE A 142 10.19 20.64 -5.69
CA ILE A 142 10.40 20.07 -7.04
C ILE A 142 9.10 20.16 -7.85
N THR A 143 7.96 19.78 -7.25
CA THR A 143 6.66 19.82 -7.92
C THR A 143 6.28 21.24 -8.31
N PHE A 144 6.54 22.22 -7.45
CA PHE A 144 6.32 23.63 -7.78
C PHE A 144 7.15 24.11 -8.97
N LEU A 145 8.43 23.70 -9.06
CA LEU A 145 9.31 24.09 -10.16
C LEU A 145 8.92 23.44 -11.51
N PHE A 146 8.36 22.24 -11.48
CA PHE A 146 8.09 21.43 -12.68
C PHE A 146 6.60 21.17 -12.93
N LEU A 147 5.70 21.90 -12.27
CA LEU A 147 4.25 21.65 -12.34
C LEU A 147 3.70 21.77 -13.76
N ASP A 148 4.24 22.71 -14.55
CA ASP A 148 3.80 22.95 -15.93
C ASP A 148 4.23 21.83 -16.89
N SER A 149 5.18 20.97 -16.49
CA SER A 149 5.66 19.86 -17.30
C SER A 149 4.77 18.64 -17.12
N THR A 150 3.98 18.31 -18.15
CA THR A 150 3.13 17.12 -18.17
C THR A 150 3.92 15.84 -17.95
N LEU A 151 5.11 15.74 -18.57
CA LEU A 151 6.00 14.59 -18.42
C LEU A 151 6.45 14.42 -16.96
N PHE A 152 6.74 15.52 -16.25
CA PHE A 152 7.09 15.44 -14.84
C PHE A 152 5.91 14.92 -14.00
N VAL A 153 4.70 15.47 -14.19
CA VAL A 153 3.51 15.06 -13.45
C VAL A 153 3.17 13.59 -13.72
N GLU A 154 3.30 13.12 -14.96
CA GLU A 154 3.05 11.72 -15.31
C GLU A 154 4.08 10.76 -14.73
N MET A 155 5.37 11.16 -14.70
CA MET A 155 6.44 10.40 -14.06
C MET A 155 6.30 10.35 -12.54
N LEU A 156 5.85 11.44 -11.93
CA LEU A 156 5.55 11.52 -10.51
C LEU A 156 4.43 10.54 -10.14
N GLY A 157 3.34 10.56 -10.92
CA GLY A 157 2.23 9.62 -10.77
C GLY A 157 2.65 8.16 -10.97
N SER A 158 3.45 7.87 -12.01
CA SER A 158 3.91 6.51 -12.27
C SER A 158 4.81 5.99 -11.14
N LEU A 159 5.70 6.83 -10.61
CA LEU A 159 6.54 6.49 -9.46
C LEU A 159 5.71 6.22 -8.20
N ALA A 160 4.71 7.06 -7.92
CA ALA A 160 3.83 6.91 -6.78
C ALA A 160 3.08 5.56 -6.81
N VAL A 161 2.52 5.19 -7.97
CA VAL A 161 1.78 3.92 -8.10
C VAL A 161 2.73 2.72 -8.20
N LEU A 162 3.94 2.90 -8.74
CA LEU A 162 4.97 1.85 -8.76
C LEU A 162 5.41 1.45 -7.35
N PHE A 163 5.65 2.42 -6.46
CA PHE A 163 5.97 2.13 -5.06
C PHE A 163 4.84 1.38 -4.35
N GLU A 164 3.58 1.67 -4.68
CA GLU A 164 2.45 0.89 -4.16
C GLU A 164 2.45 -0.55 -4.70
N ALA A 165 2.74 -0.75 -5.99
CA ALA A 165 2.80 -2.10 -6.57
C ALA A 165 3.98 -2.95 -6.08
N MET A 166 5.01 -2.33 -5.51
CA MET A 166 6.14 -3.04 -4.91
C MET A 166 5.76 -3.86 -3.67
N LEU A 167 4.52 -3.79 -3.15
CA LEU A 167 4.09 -4.59 -2.00
C LEU A 167 4.10 -6.11 -2.26
N GLY A 168 3.63 -6.55 -3.43
CA GLY A 168 3.56 -7.98 -3.76
C GLY A 168 4.88 -8.59 -4.22
N LEU A 169 5.81 -7.75 -4.71
CA LEU A 169 7.05 -8.20 -5.34
C LEU A 169 8.02 -8.93 -4.39
N PRO A 170 8.26 -8.49 -3.14
CA PRO A 170 9.10 -9.21 -2.19
C PRO A 170 8.63 -10.63 -1.95
N GLN A 171 7.31 -10.85 -1.92
CA GLN A 171 6.74 -12.17 -1.71
C GLN A 171 7.00 -13.09 -2.90
N LEU A 172 6.82 -12.59 -4.13
CA LEU A 172 7.14 -13.31 -5.36
C LEU A 172 8.62 -13.74 -5.42
N LEU A 173 9.52 -12.81 -5.06
CA LEU A 173 10.97 -13.06 -5.04
C LEU A 173 11.36 -14.06 -3.97
N GLN A 174 10.80 -13.94 -2.76
CA GLN A 174 11.11 -14.84 -1.65
C GLN A 174 10.66 -16.28 -1.95
N ASN A 175 9.48 -16.46 -2.54
CA ASN A 175 9.01 -17.77 -3.00
C ASN A 175 9.94 -18.37 -4.06
N PHE A 176 10.43 -17.55 -5.00
CA PHE A 176 11.35 -17.98 -6.03
C PHE A 176 12.72 -18.37 -5.45
N GLN A 177 13.26 -17.59 -4.51
CA GLN A 177 14.54 -17.89 -3.87
C GLN A 177 14.46 -19.13 -2.98
N ASN A 178 13.39 -19.26 -2.20
CA ASN A 178 13.20 -20.38 -1.28
C ASN A 178 12.74 -21.66 -1.97
N GLN A 179 12.29 -21.57 -3.24
CA GLN A 179 11.66 -22.67 -3.99
C GLN A 179 10.55 -23.36 -3.16
N SER A 180 9.86 -22.58 -2.32
CA SER A 180 8.86 -23.08 -1.37
C SER A 180 7.91 -21.97 -0.97
N THR A 181 6.64 -22.32 -0.79
CA THR A 181 5.57 -21.45 -0.28
C THR A 181 5.15 -21.83 1.14
N ARG A 182 6.00 -22.56 1.87
CA ARG A 182 5.71 -23.04 3.22
C ARG A 182 5.56 -21.86 4.19
N GLY A 183 4.39 -21.76 4.85
CA GLY A 183 4.06 -20.66 5.76
C GLY A 183 3.22 -19.54 5.13
N MET A 184 3.01 -19.57 3.82
CA MET A 184 2.12 -18.63 3.13
C MET A 184 0.65 -19.04 3.25
N SER A 185 -0.22 -18.08 3.58
CA SER A 185 -1.68 -18.28 3.54
C SER A 185 -2.22 -18.09 2.13
N VAL A 186 -2.62 -19.18 1.46
CA VAL A 186 -3.23 -19.12 0.11
C VAL A 186 -4.49 -18.25 0.08
N LYS A 187 -5.29 -18.28 1.17
CA LYS A 187 -6.50 -17.45 1.30
C LYS A 187 -6.19 -15.95 1.27
N MET A 188 -5.04 -15.55 1.82
CA MET A 188 -4.59 -14.15 1.81
C MET A 188 -4.23 -13.70 0.40
N VAL A 189 -3.50 -14.53 -0.36
CA VAL A 189 -3.14 -14.22 -1.75
C VAL A 189 -4.38 -14.13 -2.65
N LEU A 190 -5.38 -15.00 -2.44
CA LEU A 190 -6.65 -14.91 -3.16
C LEU A 190 -7.41 -13.61 -2.84
N LEU A 191 -7.35 -13.16 -1.59
CA LEU A 191 -7.96 -11.89 -1.18
C LEU A 191 -7.23 -10.68 -1.77
N TRP A 192 -5.90 -10.73 -1.87
CA TRP A 192 -5.10 -9.71 -2.58
C TRP A 192 -5.51 -9.62 -4.04
N LEU A 193 -5.55 -10.76 -4.74
CA LEU A 193 -5.96 -10.80 -6.15
C LEU A 193 -7.37 -10.22 -6.33
N ALA A 194 -8.32 -10.60 -5.47
CA ALA A 194 -9.68 -10.08 -5.52
C ALA A 194 -9.73 -8.56 -5.29
N GLY A 195 -8.93 -8.07 -4.33
CA GLY A 195 -8.78 -6.65 -4.05
C GLY A 195 -8.19 -5.87 -5.23
N ASP A 196 -7.12 -6.39 -5.85
CA ASP A 196 -6.44 -5.72 -6.97
C ASP A 196 -7.27 -5.77 -8.27
N VAL A 197 -8.03 -6.84 -8.50
CA VAL A 197 -9.03 -6.90 -9.58
C VAL A 197 -10.14 -5.88 -9.37
N PHE A 198 -10.71 -5.82 -8.15
CA PHE A 198 -11.71 -4.82 -7.80
C PHE A 198 -11.16 -3.40 -8.00
N LYS A 199 -9.94 -3.15 -7.50
CA LYS A 199 -9.26 -1.86 -7.56
C LYS A 199 -9.03 -1.42 -9.01
N THR A 200 -8.50 -2.31 -9.84
CA THR A 200 -8.23 -2.05 -11.26
C THR A 200 -9.52 -1.83 -12.05
N THR A 201 -10.57 -2.60 -11.75
CA THR A 201 -11.89 -2.42 -12.38
C THR A 201 -12.46 -1.04 -12.08
N TYR A 202 -12.37 -0.59 -10.82
CA TYR A 202 -12.79 0.75 -10.43
C TYR A 202 -12.01 1.84 -11.18
N PHE A 203 -10.70 1.65 -11.40
CA PHE A 203 -9.89 2.62 -12.16
C PHE A 203 -10.32 2.73 -13.63
N VAL A 204 -10.65 1.60 -14.25
CA VAL A 204 -11.12 1.57 -15.64
C VAL A 204 -12.51 2.19 -15.75
N VAL A 205 -13.42 1.87 -14.82
CA VAL A 205 -14.79 2.40 -14.81
C VAL A 205 -14.84 3.90 -14.54
N ASN A 206 -14.01 4.41 -13.64
CA ASN A 206 -13.96 5.84 -13.31
C ASN A 206 -12.95 6.63 -14.16
N GLU A 207 -12.53 6.10 -15.32
CA GLU A 207 -11.61 6.75 -16.28
C GLU A 207 -10.36 7.37 -15.60
N SER A 208 -9.83 6.68 -14.59
CA SER A 208 -8.70 7.16 -13.80
C SER A 208 -7.43 7.25 -14.66
N PRO A 209 -6.46 8.12 -14.29
CA PRO A 209 -5.22 8.29 -15.03
C PRO A 209 -4.52 6.97 -15.35
N ALA A 210 -3.87 6.88 -16.51
CA ALA A 210 -3.36 5.62 -17.05
C ALA A 210 -2.40 4.88 -16.11
N GLN A 211 -1.66 5.63 -15.29
CA GLN A 211 -0.76 5.12 -14.26
C GLN A 211 -1.45 4.13 -13.32
N PHE A 212 -2.72 4.37 -12.96
CA PHE A 212 -3.45 3.55 -12.00
C PHE A 212 -3.82 2.17 -12.56
N TRP A 213 -4.46 2.11 -13.73
CA TRP A 213 -4.89 0.82 -14.29
C TRP A 213 -3.72 0.02 -14.89
N VAL A 214 -2.68 0.69 -15.43
CA VAL A 214 -1.45 0.00 -15.89
C VAL A 214 -0.76 -0.69 -14.71
N CYS A 215 -0.57 0.05 -13.61
CA CYS A 215 0.07 -0.52 -12.43
C CYS A 215 -0.82 -1.57 -11.75
N GLY A 216 -2.13 -1.33 -11.64
CA GLY A 216 -3.08 -2.31 -11.10
C GLY A 216 -3.09 -3.62 -11.89
N THR A 217 -2.98 -3.56 -13.22
CA THR A 217 -2.80 -4.74 -14.07
C THR A 217 -1.50 -5.47 -13.74
N ALA A 218 -0.40 -4.73 -13.54
CA ALA A 218 0.87 -5.34 -13.13
C ALA A 218 0.78 -6.02 -11.75
N GLN A 219 0.04 -5.45 -10.79
CA GLN A 219 -0.22 -6.07 -9.48
C GLN A 219 -0.99 -7.39 -9.61
N ILE A 220 -2.07 -7.40 -10.41
CA ILE A 220 -2.83 -8.62 -10.71
C ILE A 220 -1.92 -9.70 -11.30
N LEU A 221 -1.01 -9.33 -12.20
CA LEU A 221 -0.04 -10.27 -12.78
C LEU A 221 0.92 -10.83 -11.72
N VAL A 222 1.40 -10.01 -10.79
CA VAL A 222 2.24 -10.45 -9.67
C VAL A 222 1.49 -11.44 -8.78
N ASP A 223 0.24 -11.14 -8.44
CA ASP A 223 -0.60 -12.03 -7.61
C ASP A 223 -0.88 -13.37 -8.30
N VAL A 224 -1.18 -13.35 -9.60
CA VAL A 224 -1.32 -14.58 -10.41
C VAL A 224 -0.01 -15.36 -10.42
N ALA A 225 1.14 -14.69 -10.57
CA ALA A 225 2.44 -15.35 -10.53
C ALA A 225 2.72 -16.00 -9.16
N ILE A 226 2.36 -15.35 -8.05
CA ILE A 226 2.46 -15.92 -6.71
C ILE A 226 1.55 -17.15 -6.57
N LEU A 227 0.30 -17.09 -7.07
CA LEU A 227 -0.60 -18.24 -7.05
C LEU A 227 -0.05 -19.41 -7.87
N LEU A 228 0.53 -19.15 -9.04
CA LEU A 228 1.19 -20.19 -9.85
C LEU A 228 2.36 -20.84 -9.09
N GLN A 229 3.17 -20.06 -8.38
CA GLN A 229 4.22 -20.62 -7.50
C GLN A 229 3.63 -21.50 -6.39
N VAL A 230 2.50 -21.12 -5.80
CA VAL A 230 1.80 -21.95 -4.79
C VAL A 230 1.37 -23.29 -5.39
N PHE A 231 0.80 -23.29 -6.60
CA PHE A 231 0.40 -24.54 -7.26
C PHE A 231 1.62 -25.43 -7.59
N TYR A 232 2.68 -24.84 -8.14
CA TYR A 232 3.87 -25.59 -8.56
C TYR A 232 4.63 -26.20 -7.36
N TYR A 233 5.02 -25.38 -6.38
CA TYR A 233 5.76 -25.87 -5.20
C TYR A 233 4.89 -26.71 -4.25
N GLY A 234 3.57 -26.53 -4.29
CA GLY A 234 2.61 -27.36 -3.56
C GLY A 234 2.54 -28.80 -4.08
N GLN A 235 2.68 -28.99 -5.40
CA GLN A 235 2.73 -30.33 -6.01
C GLN A 235 4.02 -31.07 -5.64
N GLU A 236 5.17 -30.40 -5.68
CA GLU A 236 6.45 -31.01 -5.33
C GLU A 236 6.51 -31.48 -3.86
N SER A 237 5.89 -30.70 -2.96
CA SER A 237 5.77 -31.08 -1.55
C SER A 237 4.91 -32.33 -1.35
N ARG A 238 3.82 -32.49 -2.11
CA ARG A 238 2.97 -33.70 -2.06
C ARG A 238 3.64 -34.92 -2.70
N ALA A 239 4.42 -34.73 -3.77
CA ALA A 239 5.13 -35.80 -4.46
C ALA A 239 6.28 -36.41 -3.63
N LYS A 240 6.85 -35.67 -2.67
CA LYS A 240 7.89 -36.18 -1.75
C LYS A 240 7.34 -36.95 -0.54
N LEU A 241 6.02 -36.96 -0.34
CA LEU A 241 5.34 -37.56 0.83
C LEU A 241 4.46 -38.77 0.48
N GLY A 242 4.33 -39.12 -0.80
CA GLY A 242 3.66 -40.33 -1.30
C GLY A 242 4.65 -41.27 -1.96
#